data_AF-A0A925BU91-F1
#
_entry.id   AF-A0A925BU91-F1
#
_cell.length_a   1.000
_cell.length_b   1.000
_cell.length_c   1.000
_cell.angle_alpha   90.00
_cell.angle_beta   90.00
_cell.angle_gamma   90.00
#
_symmetry.space_group_name_H-M   'P 1'
#
loop_
_entity.id
_entity.type
_entity.pdbx_description
1 polymer ?
#
loop_
_entity_poly.entity_id
_entity_poly.type
_entity_poly.pdbx_seq_one_letter_code
_entity_poly.pdbx_strand_id
1 'polypeptide(L)'
;MLSLIETLKLRRQKLANLIEVPIVLWSGGRSSRNFAANVFPFRASSHFLYFAGLSIENAAIRLESGGLTLFVDESSPASALWHGASPSRDEIAAEIGADAAYPLSALADRVADAATVAVQDSQTRLKQAELLDRALSSTHPQGIDLELTKAIVTLRLIHDDAALEEIRKAVVVTVNAHQAGMSATLDATVEADIRAAMERVILANDMTCAYGSIVTVHGEVLHNDRYHHPVRPADLLLA
;
A
#
# COMPACT_ATOMS: atom_id res chain seq x y z
N MET A 1 -12.25 -4.05 20.72
CA MET A 1 -11.42 -3.47 19.65
C MET A 1 -12.37 -2.69 18.76
N LEU A 2 -11.98 -1.49 18.30
CA LEU A 2 -12.81 -0.73 17.36
C LEU A 2 -12.97 -1.52 16.06
N SER A 3 -14.11 -1.38 15.38
CA SER A 3 -14.27 -1.86 14.02
C SER A 3 -13.31 -1.14 13.06
N LEU A 4 -13.15 -1.69 11.84
CA LEU A 4 -12.37 -1.04 10.79
C LEU A 4 -12.89 0.37 10.52
N ILE A 5 -14.20 0.52 10.31
CA ILE A 5 -14.85 1.80 10.01
C ILE A 5 -14.60 2.83 11.12
N GLU A 6 -14.78 2.45 12.38
CA GLU A 6 -14.53 3.35 13.52
C GLU A 6 -13.06 3.78 13.60
N THR A 7 -12.13 2.86 13.35
CA THR A 7 -10.69 3.15 13.31
C THR A 7 -10.35 4.14 12.21
N LEU A 8 -10.84 3.89 10.98
CA LEU A 8 -10.60 4.76 9.83
C LEU A 8 -11.21 6.14 10.05
N LYS A 9 -12.43 6.22 10.58
CA LYS A 9 -13.09 7.49 10.93
C LYS A 9 -12.29 8.29 11.96
N LEU A 10 -11.76 7.63 12.99
CA LEU A 10 -10.92 8.30 13.99
C LEU A 10 -9.63 8.86 13.37
N ARG A 11 -8.98 8.13 12.45
CA ARG A 11 -7.80 8.62 11.72
C ARG A 11 -8.14 9.88 10.91
N ARG A 12 -9.27 9.87 10.19
CA ARG A 12 -9.74 11.03 9.41
C ARG A 12 -10.07 12.23 10.30
N GLN A 13 -10.72 12.01 11.45
CA GLN A 13 -10.99 13.09 12.41
C GLN A 13 -9.72 13.70 12.98
N LYS A 14 -8.72 12.87 13.33
CA LYS A 14 -7.42 13.36 13.78
C LYS A 14 -6.71 14.16 12.70
N LEU A 15 -6.82 13.76 11.43
CA LEU A 15 -6.27 14.54 10.31
C LEU A 15 -6.96 15.89 10.16
N ALA A 16 -8.29 15.93 10.24
CA ALA A 16 -9.06 17.18 10.16
C ALA A 16 -8.73 18.18 11.28
N ASN A 17 -8.22 17.71 12.42
CA ASN A 17 -7.75 18.58 13.51
C ASN A 17 -6.35 19.16 13.27
N LEU A 18 -5.61 18.65 12.27
CA LEU A 18 -4.24 19.09 11.94
C LEU A 18 -4.18 19.95 10.68
N ILE A 19 -5.17 19.84 9.80
CA ILE A 19 -5.22 20.57 8.53
C ILE A 19 -6.68 20.82 8.12
N GLU A 20 -6.98 22.06 7.74
CA GLU A 20 -8.35 22.53 7.47
C GLU A 20 -8.72 22.58 5.98
N VAL A 21 -7.77 22.27 5.08
CA VAL A 21 -8.03 22.24 3.63
C VAL A 21 -8.56 20.87 3.19
N PRO A 22 -9.33 20.79 2.09
CA PRO A 22 -9.70 19.51 1.50
C PRO A 22 -8.47 18.69 1.11
N ILE A 23 -8.56 17.38 1.19
CA ILE A 23 -7.47 16.48 0.83
C ILE A 23 -7.97 15.49 -0.19
N VAL A 24 -7.17 15.22 -1.23
CA VAL A 24 -7.42 14.09 -2.12
C VAL A 24 -6.21 13.17 -2.14
N LEU A 25 -6.45 11.88 -1.88
CA LEU A 25 -5.42 10.83 -1.91
C LEU A 25 -5.81 9.79 -2.94
N TRP A 26 -4.86 9.42 -3.81
CA TRP A 26 -5.05 8.40 -4.83
C TRP A 26 -4.47 7.07 -4.37
N SER A 27 -5.13 5.98 -4.72
CA SER A 27 -4.63 4.63 -4.46
C SER A 27 -3.48 4.26 -5.42
N GLY A 28 -3.51 4.76 -6.66
CA GLY A 28 -2.61 4.33 -7.73
C GLY A 28 -3.25 3.25 -8.61
N GLY A 29 -2.49 2.79 -9.59
CA GLY A 29 -2.90 1.72 -10.50
C GLY A 29 -1.80 0.68 -10.69
N ARG A 30 -2.13 -0.39 -11.42
CA ARG A 30 -1.14 -1.39 -11.84
C ARG A 30 -0.22 -0.83 -12.91
N SER A 31 1.06 -1.18 -12.81
CA SER A 31 2.04 -0.93 -13.86
C SER A 31 2.33 -2.21 -14.64
N SER A 32 2.40 -2.12 -15.96
CA SER A 32 2.83 -3.22 -16.82
C SER A 32 4.32 -3.49 -16.67
N ARG A 33 4.71 -4.77 -16.62
CA ARG A 33 6.11 -5.21 -16.51
C ARG A 33 6.83 -5.16 -17.85
N ASN A 34 6.29 -5.82 -18.88
CA ASN A 34 6.90 -5.89 -20.21
C ASN A 34 5.90 -5.88 -21.38
N PHE A 35 4.61 -6.10 -21.12
CA PHE A 35 3.52 -5.87 -22.06
C PHE A 35 2.23 -5.53 -21.29
N ALA A 36 1.23 -4.94 -21.96
CA ALA A 36 0.06 -4.32 -21.33
C ALA A 36 -0.64 -5.23 -20.29
N ALA A 37 -0.91 -6.49 -20.63
CA ALA A 37 -1.63 -7.42 -19.75
C ALA A 37 -0.75 -8.09 -18.68
N ASN A 38 0.58 -8.04 -18.76
CA ASN A 38 1.46 -8.58 -17.71
C ASN A 38 1.83 -7.47 -16.72
N VAL A 39 1.03 -7.38 -15.68
CA VAL A 39 1.09 -6.33 -14.66
C VAL A 39 1.78 -6.82 -13.39
N PHE A 40 2.49 -5.92 -12.71
CA PHE A 40 2.94 -6.19 -11.35
C PHE A 40 1.72 -6.35 -10.41
N PRO A 41 1.85 -7.12 -9.31
CA PRO A 41 0.83 -7.13 -8.27
C PRO A 41 0.48 -5.71 -7.81
N PHE A 42 -0.81 -5.41 -7.72
CA PHE A 42 -1.26 -4.10 -7.29
C PHE A 42 -1.04 -3.91 -5.79
N ARG A 43 -0.61 -2.71 -5.40
CA ARG A 43 -0.56 -2.28 -4.01
C ARG A 43 -0.86 -0.79 -3.94
N ALA A 44 -1.93 -0.42 -3.24
CA ALA A 44 -2.33 0.97 -3.10
C ALA A 44 -1.30 1.81 -2.33
N SER A 45 -1.26 3.13 -2.56
CA SER A 45 -0.45 4.09 -1.80
C SER A 45 -0.64 3.93 -0.29
N SER A 46 0.45 4.06 0.48
CA SER A 46 0.40 3.89 1.94
C SER A 46 -0.49 4.93 2.61
N HIS A 47 -0.56 6.14 2.04
CA HIS A 47 -1.39 7.22 2.56
C HIS A 47 -2.87 6.97 2.28
N PHE A 48 -3.19 6.45 1.09
CA PHE A 48 -4.55 5.99 0.76
C PHE A 48 -4.99 4.87 1.71
N LEU A 49 -4.17 3.81 1.83
CA LEU A 49 -4.45 2.65 2.69
C LEU A 49 -4.70 3.05 4.14
N TYR A 50 -3.97 4.03 4.66
CA TYR A 50 -4.13 4.46 6.05
C TYR A 50 -5.52 5.02 6.35
N PHE A 51 -6.16 5.70 5.38
CA PHE A 51 -7.48 6.35 5.56
C PHE A 51 -8.66 5.60 4.92
N ALA A 52 -8.41 4.77 3.90
CA ALA A 52 -9.42 3.93 3.24
C ALA A 52 -9.47 2.50 3.80
N GLY A 53 -8.38 1.97 4.37
CA GLY A 53 -8.31 0.62 4.93
C GLY A 53 -8.21 -0.52 3.90
N LEU A 54 -8.63 -0.32 2.65
CA LEU A 54 -8.63 -1.33 1.60
C LEU A 54 -7.70 -0.95 0.43
N SER A 55 -7.08 -1.96 -0.20
CA SER A 55 -6.25 -1.77 -1.39
C SER A 55 -7.10 -1.72 -2.67
N ILE A 56 -7.83 -0.63 -2.85
CA ILE A 56 -8.73 -0.43 -3.99
C ILE A 56 -7.93 0.09 -5.20
N GLU A 57 -7.96 -0.62 -6.32
CA GLU A 57 -7.24 -0.22 -7.54
C GLU A 57 -7.96 0.93 -8.26
N ASN A 58 -7.19 1.87 -8.83
CA ASN A 58 -7.71 3.00 -9.60
C ASN A 58 -8.81 3.77 -8.85
N ALA A 59 -8.50 4.19 -7.62
CA ALA A 59 -9.44 4.93 -6.78
C ALA A 59 -8.80 6.22 -6.23
N ALA A 60 -9.66 7.15 -5.83
CA ALA A 60 -9.28 8.30 -5.03
C ALA A 60 -10.26 8.46 -3.87
N ILE A 61 -9.78 9.05 -2.78
CA ILE A 61 -10.61 9.47 -1.66
C ILE A 61 -10.45 10.97 -1.46
N ARG A 62 -11.56 11.66 -1.22
CA ARG A 62 -11.56 13.04 -0.74
C ARG A 62 -11.89 13.03 0.75
N LEU A 63 -11.05 13.70 1.53
CA LEU A 63 -11.21 13.87 2.97
C LEU A 63 -11.48 15.35 3.25
N GLU A 64 -12.53 15.63 4.00
CA GLU A 64 -12.89 16.99 4.41
C GLU A 64 -13.64 16.91 5.74
N SER A 65 -13.19 17.67 6.74
CA SER A 65 -13.83 17.73 8.06
C SER A 65 -14.11 16.37 8.72
N GLY A 66 -13.23 15.38 8.48
CA GLY A 66 -13.35 14.01 8.99
C GLY A 66 -14.24 13.08 8.13
N GLY A 67 -14.96 13.63 7.16
CA GLY A 67 -15.74 12.89 6.17
C GLY A 67 -14.86 12.22 5.10
N LEU A 68 -15.45 11.27 4.40
CA LEU A 68 -14.85 10.48 3.34
C LEU A 68 -15.78 10.39 2.13
N THR A 69 -15.32 10.87 0.98
CA THR A 69 -15.93 10.58 -0.32
C THR A 69 -15.04 9.64 -1.12
N LEU A 70 -15.61 8.54 -1.61
CA LEU A 70 -14.93 7.58 -2.48
C LEU A 70 -15.16 7.93 -3.97
N PHE A 71 -14.10 7.82 -4.77
CA PHE A 71 -14.16 7.90 -6.22
C PHE A 71 -13.56 6.63 -6.83
N VAL A 72 -14.41 5.81 -7.46
CA VAL A 72 -14.02 4.55 -8.09
C VAL A 72 -15.03 4.20 -9.17
N ASP A 73 -14.57 3.66 -10.30
CA ASP A 73 -15.45 3.20 -11.38
C ASP A 73 -15.94 1.77 -11.11
N GLU A 74 -17.17 1.46 -11.56
CA GLU A 74 -17.66 0.08 -11.53
C GLU A 74 -16.84 -0.80 -12.46
N SER A 75 -16.60 -2.05 -12.04
CA SER A 75 -16.13 -3.07 -12.98
C SER A 75 -17.19 -3.30 -14.06
N SER A 76 -16.74 -3.43 -15.32
CA SER A 76 -17.68 -3.77 -16.39
C SER A 76 -18.28 -5.17 -16.15
N PRO A 77 -19.55 -5.44 -16.53
CA PRO A 77 -20.14 -6.76 -16.36
C PRO A 77 -19.34 -7.88 -17.06
N ALA A 78 -18.67 -7.55 -18.17
CA ALA A 78 -17.80 -8.48 -18.89
C ALA A 78 -16.53 -8.86 -18.10
N SER A 79 -16.07 -7.98 -17.20
CA SER A 79 -14.92 -8.22 -16.31
C SER A 79 -15.14 -9.42 -15.40
N ALA A 80 -16.40 -9.67 -14.99
CA ALA A 80 -16.74 -10.75 -14.06
C ALA A 80 -16.37 -12.15 -14.60
N LEU A 81 -16.35 -12.31 -15.93
CA LEU A 81 -15.91 -13.55 -16.59
C LEU A 81 -14.41 -13.83 -16.41
N TRP A 82 -13.60 -12.79 -16.24
CA TRP A 82 -12.13 -12.88 -16.22
C TRP A 82 -11.54 -12.78 -14.81
N HIS A 83 -12.19 -12.01 -13.95
CA HIS A 83 -11.65 -11.62 -12.65
C HIS A 83 -12.54 -12.02 -11.46
N GLY A 84 -13.69 -12.67 -11.74
CA GLY A 84 -14.72 -12.95 -10.75
C GLY A 84 -15.59 -11.73 -10.46
N ALA A 85 -16.60 -11.90 -9.60
CA ALA A 85 -17.45 -10.79 -9.19
C ALA A 85 -16.62 -9.76 -8.41
N SER A 86 -16.59 -8.53 -8.90
CA SER A 86 -16.05 -7.39 -8.17
C SER A 86 -17.13 -6.79 -7.27
N PRO A 87 -16.78 -6.28 -6.07
CA PRO A 87 -17.72 -5.48 -5.30
C PRO A 87 -18.10 -4.22 -6.10
N SER A 88 -19.36 -3.84 -5.99
CA SER A 88 -19.85 -2.55 -6.47
C SER A 88 -19.24 -1.40 -5.67
N ARG A 89 -19.23 -0.21 -6.25
CA ARG A 89 -18.77 1.00 -5.55
C ARG A 89 -19.48 1.24 -4.22
N ASP A 90 -20.78 0.96 -4.13
CA ASP A 90 -21.56 1.15 -2.90
C ASP A 90 -21.16 0.14 -1.82
N GLU A 91 -20.84 -1.10 -2.20
CA GLU A 91 -20.30 -2.11 -1.28
C GLU A 91 -18.92 -1.70 -0.76
N ILE A 92 -18.03 -1.22 -1.64
CA ILE A 92 -16.72 -0.69 -1.24
C ILE A 92 -16.88 0.50 -0.30
N ALA A 93 -17.78 1.43 -0.64
CA ALA A 93 -18.07 2.62 0.17
C ALA A 93 -18.55 2.25 1.58
N ALA A 94 -19.44 1.26 1.69
CA ALA A 94 -19.92 0.76 2.96
C ALA A 94 -18.78 0.14 3.80
N GLU A 95 -17.91 -0.66 3.18
CA GLU A 95 -16.81 -1.35 3.87
C GLU A 95 -15.77 -0.39 4.46
N ILE A 96 -15.48 0.72 3.77
CA ILE A 96 -14.52 1.75 4.23
C ILE A 96 -15.16 2.86 5.06
N GLY A 97 -16.49 2.85 5.20
CA GLY A 97 -17.28 3.87 5.88
C GLY A 97 -17.18 5.24 5.20
N ALA A 98 -17.39 5.27 3.87
CA ALA A 98 -17.50 6.50 3.10
C ALA A 98 -18.92 7.09 3.22
N ASP A 99 -18.99 8.42 3.31
CA ASP A 99 -20.24 9.17 3.41
C ASP A 99 -20.92 9.33 2.04
N ALA A 100 -20.13 9.25 0.96
CA ALA A 100 -20.60 9.29 -0.42
C ALA A 100 -19.63 8.57 -1.36
N ALA A 101 -20.14 8.10 -2.50
CA ALA A 101 -19.33 7.45 -3.53
C ALA A 101 -19.73 7.86 -4.95
N TYR A 102 -18.76 8.14 -5.80
CA TYR A 102 -18.94 8.65 -7.16
C TYR A 102 -18.02 7.94 -8.17
N PRO A 103 -18.33 7.97 -9.47
CA PRO A 103 -17.37 7.51 -10.48
C PRO A 103 -16.14 8.42 -10.48
N LEU A 104 -15.01 7.94 -11.01
CA LEU A 104 -13.76 8.71 -11.08
C LEU A 104 -13.93 10.01 -11.88
N SER A 105 -14.80 10.02 -12.88
CA SER A 105 -15.07 11.20 -13.71
C SER A 105 -15.60 12.40 -12.89
N ALA A 106 -16.24 12.16 -11.75
CA ALA A 106 -16.75 13.21 -10.88
C ALA A 106 -15.67 13.88 -10.01
N LEU A 107 -14.43 13.38 -10.04
CA LEU A 107 -13.32 13.88 -9.24
C LEU A 107 -12.83 15.25 -9.73
N ALA A 108 -12.84 15.51 -11.04
CA ALA A 108 -12.33 16.75 -11.62
C ALA A 108 -12.99 18.01 -11.04
N ASP A 109 -14.27 17.93 -10.71
CA ASP A 109 -15.02 19.06 -10.13
C ASP A 109 -14.83 19.20 -8.60
N ARG A 110 -14.01 18.35 -7.96
CA ARG A 110 -13.91 18.20 -6.50
C ARG A 110 -12.48 18.24 -5.94
N VAL A 111 -11.52 18.60 -6.78
CA VAL A 111 -10.10 18.73 -6.42
C VAL A 111 -9.65 20.16 -6.14
N ALA A 112 -10.55 21.14 -6.31
CA ALA A 112 -10.26 22.55 -6.04
C ALA A 112 -9.70 22.73 -4.62
N ASP A 113 -8.61 23.49 -4.51
CA ASP A 113 -7.88 23.80 -3.27
C ASP A 113 -7.41 22.58 -2.46
N ALA A 114 -7.43 21.39 -3.04
CA ALA A 114 -7.08 20.17 -2.32
C ALA A 114 -5.57 19.98 -2.18
N ALA A 115 -5.14 19.65 -0.96
CA ALA A 115 -3.82 19.11 -0.71
C ALA A 115 -3.75 17.63 -1.13
N THR A 116 -2.57 17.17 -1.54
CA THR A 116 -2.35 15.77 -1.91
C THR A 116 -0.96 15.27 -1.51
N VAL A 117 -0.77 13.96 -1.64
CA VAL A 117 0.54 13.32 -1.61
C VAL A 117 0.71 12.58 -2.94
N ALA A 118 1.79 12.90 -3.66
CA ALA A 118 2.10 12.29 -4.95
C ALA A 118 2.28 10.78 -4.81
N VAL A 119 1.58 9.98 -5.62
CA VAL A 119 1.75 8.53 -5.62
C VAL A 119 3.00 8.10 -6.38
N GLN A 120 3.50 6.89 -6.10
CA GLN A 120 4.70 6.33 -6.73
C GLN A 120 4.47 6.00 -8.21
N ASP A 121 3.28 5.54 -8.57
CA ASP A 121 2.88 5.25 -9.94
C ASP A 121 2.89 6.51 -10.81
N SER A 122 3.65 6.49 -11.90
CA SER A 122 3.89 7.66 -12.74
C SER A 122 2.64 8.10 -13.50
N GLN A 123 1.83 7.15 -13.97
CA GLN A 123 0.60 7.46 -14.72
C GLN A 123 -0.42 8.16 -13.82
N THR A 124 -0.64 7.64 -12.62
CA THR A 124 -1.53 8.26 -11.64
C THR A 124 -0.97 9.61 -11.19
N ARG A 125 0.35 9.75 -10.97
CA ARG A 125 0.96 11.04 -10.61
C ARG A 125 0.75 12.11 -11.69
N LEU A 126 0.84 11.74 -12.98
CA LEU A 126 0.53 12.66 -14.08
C LEU A 126 -0.93 13.13 -14.00
N LYS A 127 -1.88 12.20 -13.81
CA LYS A 127 -3.30 12.53 -13.61
C LYS A 127 -3.53 13.43 -12.38
N GLN A 128 -2.82 13.17 -11.27
CA GLN A 128 -2.89 14.03 -10.09
C GLN A 128 -2.46 15.47 -10.43
N ALA A 129 -1.34 15.63 -11.12
CA ALA A 129 -0.80 16.94 -11.50
C ALA A 129 -1.71 17.67 -12.49
N GLU A 130 -2.29 16.96 -13.46
CA GLU A 130 -3.24 17.50 -14.43
C GLU A 130 -4.54 17.97 -13.75
N LEU A 131 -5.12 17.15 -12.86
CA LEU A 131 -6.36 17.50 -12.16
C LEU A 131 -6.18 18.66 -11.16
N LEU A 132 -5.02 18.73 -10.50
CA LEU A 132 -4.72 19.78 -9.53
C LEU A 132 -4.08 21.03 -10.15
N ASP A 133 -3.85 21.02 -11.47
CA ASP A 133 -3.19 22.09 -12.24
C ASP A 133 -1.87 22.58 -11.62
N ARG A 134 -1.03 21.64 -11.14
CA ARG A 134 0.27 21.97 -10.53
C ARG A 134 1.24 20.80 -10.52
N ALA A 135 2.54 21.12 -10.52
CA ALA A 135 3.59 20.12 -10.39
C ALA A 135 3.58 19.48 -8.99
N LEU A 136 3.73 18.16 -8.94
CA LEU A 136 3.77 17.39 -7.70
C LEU A 136 5.12 16.69 -7.54
N SER A 137 5.67 16.75 -6.33
CA SER A 137 6.91 16.09 -5.97
C SER A 137 6.66 15.12 -4.82
N SER A 138 7.04 13.85 -5.01
CA SER A 138 6.97 12.83 -3.96
C SER A 138 8.11 12.95 -2.95
N THR A 139 9.20 13.62 -3.31
CA THR A 139 10.41 13.74 -2.46
C THR A 139 10.54 15.11 -1.82
N HIS A 140 10.04 16.16 -2.49
CA HIS A 140 10.15 17.55 -2.03
C HIS A 140 8.80 18.27 -2.19
N PRO A 141 7.74 17.85 -1.46
CA PRO A 141 6.45 18.53 -1.51
C PRO A 141 6.58 19.98 -1.01
N GLN A 142 5.72 20.86 -1.50
CA GLN A 142 5.73 22.30 -1.19
C GLN A 142 4.32 22.78 -0.84
N GLY A 143 4.23 23.95 -0.19
CA GLY A 143 2.95 24.57 0.16
C GLY A 143 2.01 23.62 0.93
N ILE A 144 0.74 23.59 0.52
CA ILE A 144 -0.32 22.78 1.14
C ILE A 144 -0.01 21.27 1.15
N ASP A 145 0.74 20.76 0.18
CA ASP A 145 1.13 19.33 0.16
C ASP A 145 2.19 19.01 1.21
N LEU A 146 3.09 19.95 1.49
CA LEU A 146 4.08 19.79 2.55
C LEU A 146 3.40 19.79 3.92
N GLU A 147 2.41 20.67 4.11
CA GLU A 147 1.60 20.73 5.32
C GLU A 147 0.82 19.43 5.54
N LEU A 148 0.15 18.92 4.50
CA LEU A 148 -0.51 17.62 4.53
C LEU A 148 0.48 16.48 4.82
N THR A 149 1.64 16.49 4.17
CA THR A 149 2.67 15.47 4.38
C THR A 149 3.12 15.44 5.84
N LYS A 150 3.38 16.61 6.44
CA LYS A 150 3.73 16.73 7.86
C LYS A 150 2.60 16.24 8.78
N ALA A 151 1.34 16.59 8.49
CA ALA A 151 0.19 16.13 9.26
C ALA A 151 0.06 14.60 9.21
N ILE A 152 0.17 13.98 8.03
CA ILE A 152 0.10 12.52 7.88
C ILE A 152 1.29 11.84 8.58
N VAL A 153 2.49 12.41 8.53
CA VAL A 153 3.66 11.89 9.28
C VAL A 153 3.37 11.87 10.78
N THR A 154 2.85 12.96 11.34
CA THR A 154 2.47 13.04 12.76
C THR A 154 1.50 11.92 13.16
N LEU A 155 0.51 11.62 12.31
CA LEU A 155 -0.46 10.55 12.58
C LEU A 155 0.12 9.14 12.44
N ARG A 156 0.98 8.92 11.45
CA ARG A 156 1.52 7.59 11.12
C ARG A 156 2.74 7.21 11.96
N LEU A 157 3.36 8.17 12.65
CA LEU A 157 4.51 7.91 13.52
C LEU A 157 4.11 7.10 14.76
N ILE A 158 2.93 7.33 15.31
CA ILE A 158 2.39 6.62 16.47
C ILE A 158 1.24 5.72 16.03
N HIS A 159 1.40 4.42 16.20
CA HIS A 159 0.42 3.43 15.75
C HIS A 159 -0.79 3.39 16.70
N ASP A 160 -1.99 3.26 16.13
CA ASP A 160 -3.18 2.92 16.90
C ASP A 160 -3.26 1.40 17.17
N ASP A 161 -4.18 1.01 18.06
CA ASP A 161 -4.32 -0.38 18.49
C ASP A 161 -4.59 -1.34 17.32
N ALA A 162 -5.37 -0.91 16.32
CA ALA A 162 -5.66 -1.71 15.13
C ALA A 162 -4.39 -1.94 14.30
N ALA A 163 -3.57 -0.91 14.08
CA ALA A 163 -2.30 -1.07 13.39
C ALA A 163 -1.30 -1.94 14.17
N LEU A 164 -1.25 -1.80 15.50
CA LEU A 164 -0.42 -2.66 16.35
C LEU A 164 -0.83 -4.13 16.26
N GLU A 165 -2.13 -4.40 16.16
CA GLU A 165 -2.64 -5.75 16.00
C GLU A 165 -2.23 -6.37 14.65
N GLU A 166 -2.39 -5.64 13.55
CA GLU A 166 -1.94 -6.11 12.23
C GLU A 166 -0.42 -6.32 12.16
N ILE A 167 0.37 -5.46 12.83
CA ILE A 167 1.82 -5.65 12.94
C ILE A 167 2.15 -6.94 13.69
N ARG A 168 1.46 -7.25 14.80
CA ARG A 168 1.69 -8.50 15.53
C ARG A 168 1.40 -9.73 14.68
N LYS A 169 0.32 -9.71 13.87
CA LYS A 169 0.02 -10.79 12.93
C LYS A 169 1.14 -10.98 11.90
N ALA A 170 1.61 -9.88 11.31
CA ALA A 170 2.73 -9.93 10.36
C ALA A 170 4.01 -10.48 11.02
N VAL A 171 4.34 -10.04 12.24
CA VAL A 171 5.51 -10.51 13.00
C VAL A 171 5.47 -12.02 13.24
N VAL A 172 4.30 -12.58 13.59
CA VAL A 172 4.16 -14.04 13.79
C VAL A 172 4.54 -14.80 12.51
N VAL A 173 4.04 -14.35 11.35
CA VAL A 173 4.36 -14.97 10.07
C VAL A 173 5.83 -14.78 9.71
N THR A 174 6.40 -13.59 9.94
CA THR A 174 7.83 -13.31 9.71
C THR A 174 8.73 -14.21 10.57
N VAL A 175 8.44 -14.39 11.86
CA VAL A 175 9.20 -15.29 12.74
C VAL A 175 9.18 -16.72 12.20
N ASN A 176 8.00 -17.22 11.81
CA ASN A 176 7.88 -18.55 11.22
C ASN A 176 8.67 -18.67 9.90
N ALA A 177 8.69 -17.62 9.08
CA ALA A 177 9.47 -17.58 7.85
C ALA A 177 10.99 -17.67 8.14
N HIS A 178 11.53 -16.90 9.10
CA HIS A 178 12.94 -17.01 9.49
C HIS A 178 13.29 -18.39 10.08
N GLN A 179 12.40 -18.99 10.87
CA GLN A 179 12.59 -20.36 11.37
C GLN A 179 12.65 -21.40 10.24
N ALA A 180 11.80 -21.24 9.22
CA ALA A 180 11.86 -22.07 8.02
C ALA A 180 13.17 -21.86 7.25
N GLY A 181 13.64 -20.61 7.12
CA GLY A 181 14.95 -20.29 6.54
C GLY A 181 16.12 -20.94 7.27
N MET A 182 16.16 -20.81 8.60
CA MET A 182 17.19 -21.46 9.43
C MET A 182 17.20 -22.97 9.26
N SER A 183 16.02 -23.60 9.23
CA SER A 183 15.90 -25.05 9.04
C SER A 183 16.38 -25.48 7.66
N ALA A 184 16.02 -24.72 6.61
CA ALA A 184 16.40 -25.03 5.23
C ALA A 184 17.89 -24.83 4.95
N THR A 185 18.58 -23.99 5.74
CA THR A 185 20.01 -23.70 5.56
C THR A 185 20.89 -24.96 5.69
N LEU A 186 20.47 -25.95 6.45
CA LEU A 186 21.22 -27.20 6.68
C LEU A 186 21.44 -28.01 5.39
N ASP A 187 20.47 -27.98 4.48
CA ASP A 187 20.48 -28.77 3.23
C ASP A 187 20.54 -27.87 1.97
N ALA A 188 20.65 -26.55 2.15
CA ALA A 188 20.66 -25.59 1.06
C ALA A 188 21.98 -25.64 0.28
N THR A 189 21.88 -25.54 -1.04
CA THR A 189 23.04 -25.45 -1.93
C THR A 189 23.32 -24.02 -2.36
N VAL A 190 22.28 -23.20 -2.46
CA VAL A 190 22.35 -21.79 -2.85
C VAL A 190 21.40 -20.94 -2.00
N GLU A 191 21.68 -19.64 -1.89
CA GLU A 191 20.85 -18.69 -1.14
C GLU A 191 19.35 -18.73 -1.55
N ALA A 192 19.06 -19.02 -2.83
CA ALA A 192 17.70 -19.13 -3.35
C ALA A 192 16.89 -20.24 -2.68
N ASP A 193 17.52 -21.36 -2.29
CA ASP A 193 16.84 -22.47 -1.61
C ASP A 193 16.26 -22.00 -0.27
N ILE A 194 17.06 -21.21 0.46
CA ILE A 194 16.70 -20.66 1.77
C ILE A 194 15.61 -19.60 1.61
N ARG A 195 15.77 -18.68 0.65
CA ARG A 195 14.75 -17.67 0.33
C ARG A 195 13.41 -18.32 -0.02
N ALA A 196 13.41 -19.38 -0.82
CA ALA A 196 12.20 -20.08 -1.21
C ALA A 196 11.48 -20.70 0.00
N ALA A 197 12.22 -21.27 0.95
CA ALA A 197 11.66 -21.80 2.20
C ALA A 197 11.01 -20.70 3.06
N MET A 198 11.64 -19.52 3.15
CA MET A 198 11.10 -18.38 3.88
C MET A 198 9.84 -17.81 3.21
N GLU A 199 9.91 -17.49 1.92
CA GLU A 199 8.79 -16.86 1.20
C GLU A 199 7.58 -17.79 1.06
N ARG A 200 7.78 -19.11 1.03
CA ARG A 200 6.67 -20.08 1.09
C ARG A 200 5.78 -19.87 2.30
N VAL A 201 6.36 -19.60 3.47
CA VAL A 201 5.57 -19.39 4.71
C VAL A 201 4.72 -18.14 4.60
N ILE A 202 5.29 -17.05 4.06
CA ILE A 202 4.59 -15.78 3.86
C ILE A 202 3.42 -15.97 2.89
N LEU A 203 3.68 -16.57 1.73
CA LEU A 203 2.67 -16.83 0.71
C LEU A 203 1.56 -17.77 1.19
N ALA A 204 1.90 -18.80 1.97
CA ALA A 204 0.92 -19.73 2.53
C ALA A 204 -0.05 -19.07 3.53
N ASN A 205 0.30 -17.89 4.06
CA ASN A 205 -0.56 -17.07 4.93
C ASN A 205 -1.29 -15.95 4.16
N ASP A 206 -1.30 -16.01 2.82
CA ASP A 206 -1.89 -14.98 1.95
C ASP A 206 -1.30 -13.56 2.20
N MET A 207 -0.01 -13.52 2.55
CA MET A 207 0.75 -12.29 2.75
C MET A 207 1.76 -12.10 1.63
N THR A 208 2.34 -10.90 1.56
CA THR A 208 3.41 -10.55 0.63
C THR A 208 4.59 -9.95 1.37
N CYS A 209 5.79 -10.06 0.79
CA CYS A 209 6.97 -9.43 1.35
C CYS A 209 6.84 -7.90 1.28
N ALA A 210 7.17 -7.20 2.36
CA ALA A 210 7.14 -5.74 2.41
C ALA A 210 8.20 -5.08 1.50
N TYR A 211 9.26 -5.83 1.18
CA TYR A 211 10.34 -5.48 0.27
C TYR A 211 10.95 -6.79 -0.28
N GLY A 212 11.86 -6.70 -1.27
CA GLY A 212 12.56 -7.88 -1.77
C GLY A 212 13.40 -8.53 -0.67
N SER A 213 13.16 -9.81 -0.39
CA SER A 213 13.85 -10.55 0.68
C SER A 213 15.36 -10.51 0.51
N ILE A 214 16.12 -10.15 1.54
CA ILE A 214 17.59 -10.19 1.51
C ILE A 214 17.98 -11.48 2.20
N VAL A 215 18.53 -12.44 1.46
CA VAL A 215 18.98 -13.74 2.00
C VAL A 215 20.34 -14.01 1.39
N THR A 216 21.40 -13.90 2.17
CA THR A 216 22.75 -13.93 1.61
C THR A 216 23.86 -14.40 2.54
N VAL A 217 24.89 -15.01 1.96
CA VAL A 217 26.17 -15.28 2.64
C VAL A 217 27.14 -14.08 2.61
N HIS A 218 26.82 -13.04 1.84
CA HIS A 218 27.58 -11.79 1.71
C HIS A 218 26.94 -10.67 2.54
N GLY A 219 26.95 -10.81 3.87
CA GLY A 219 26.28 -9.88 4.80
C GLY A 219 26.81 -8.44 4.77
N GLU A 220 27.96 -8.19 4.15
CA GLU A 220 28.50 -6.87 3.86
C GLU A 220 27.71 -6.09 2.80
N VAL A 221 26.87 -6.77 2.00
CA VAL A 221 26.04 -6.17 0.94
C VAL A 221 24.62 -5.90 1.48
N LEU A 222 24.36 -4.65 1.87
CA LEU A 222 23.12 -4.27 2.58
C LEU A 222 21.82 -4.52 1.82
N HIS A 223 21.84 -4.43 0.48
CA HIS A 223 20.67 -4.67 -0.38
C HIS A 223 21.00 -5.70 -1.46
N ASN A 224 21.43 -6.90 -1.06
CA ASN A 224 21.65 -7.98 -2.01
C ASN A 224 20.31 -8.47 -2.57
N ASP A 225 20.14 -8.36 -3.89
CA ASP A 225 18.95 -8.77 -4.64
C ASP A 225 19.18 -10.04 -5.50
N ARG A 226 20.33 -10.72 -5.29
CA ARG A 226 20.74 -11.92 -6.02
C ARG A 226 20.94 -13.08 -5.06
N TYR A 227 20.50 -14.28 -5.47
CA TYR A 227 20.41 -15.46 -4.58
C TYR A 227 21.11 -16.69 -5.16
N HIS A 228 22.16 -16.47 -5.96
CA HIS A 228 22.84 -17.53 -6.71
C HIS A 228 24.16 -17.95 -6.06
N HIS A 229 24.56 -17.32 -4.95
CA HIS A 229 25.82 -17.69 -4.31
C HIS A 229 25.66 -19.05 -3.63
N PRO A 230 26.68 -19.92 -3.74
CA PRO A 230 26.67 -21.22 -3.08
C PRO A 230 26.77 -21.04 -1.57
N VAL A 231 26.03 -21.84 -0.81
CA VAL A 231 26.11 -21.91 0.65
C VAL A 231 27.11 -22.99 1.03
N ARG A 232 28.14 -22.65 1.81
CA ARG A 232 29.22 -23.57 2.20
C ARG A 232 29.32 -23.72 3.72
N PRO A 233 29.92 -24.83 4.20
CA PRO A 233 30.24 -24.96 5.61
C PRO A 233 31.05 -23.76 6.12
N ALA A 234 30.67 -23.26 7.29
CA ALA A 234 31.23 -22.08 7.96
C ALA A 234 30.89 -20.70 7.36
N ASP A 235 30.09 -20.64 6.28
CA ASP A 235 29.50 -19.37 5.86
C ASP A 235 28.53 -18.86 6.95
N LEU A 236 28.49 -17.54 7.12
CA LEU A 236 27.43 -16.87 7.87
C LEU A 236 26.32 -16.48 6.91
N LEU A 237 25.07 -16.64 7.33
CA LEU A 237 23.91 -16.22 6.55
C LEU A 237 23.25 -15.01 7.23
N LEU A 238 22.97 -13.96 6.45
CA LEU A 238 22.09 -12.85 6.79
C LEU A 238 20.77 -13.03 6.04
N ALA A 239 19.66 -13.06 6.77
CA ALA A 239 18.32 -13.24 6.24
C ALA A 239 17.29 -12.45 7.04
#